data_AF-A0A352RFU7-F1
#
_entry.id   AF-A0A352RFU7-F1
#
_cell.length_a   1.000
_cell.length_b   1.000
_cell.length_c   1.000
_cell.angle_alpha   90.00
_cell.angle_beta   90.00
_cell.angle_gamma   90.00
#
_symmetry.space_group_name_H-M   'P 1'
#
loop_
_entity.id
_entity.type
_entity.pdbx_description
1 polymer ?
#
loop_
_entity_poly.entity_id
_entity_poly.type
_entity_poly.pdbx_seq_one_letter_code
_entity_poly.pdbx_strand_id
1 'polypeptide(L)' 'ENHDGLGLELLGLSGKHFVDNETYGAIKADVLNNVRGTVQADILKEDQAQNTCIFSTNFALRMMGDIQEYF' A
#
# COMPACT_ATOMS: atom_id res chain seq x y z
N GLU A 1 -8.42 -28.07 18.10
CA GLU A 1 -7.05 -27.76 18.55
C GLU A 1 -6.21 -27.20 17.40
N ASN A 2 -6.50 -26.01 16.86
CA ASN A 2 -5.77 -25.50 15.69
C ASN A 2 -5.71 -23.96 15.60
N HIS A 3 -5.83 -23.26 16.73
CA HIS A 3 -5.45 -21.85 16.77
C HIS A 3 -4.79 -21.56 18.11
N ASP A 4 -3.69 -20.83 18.05
CA ASP A 4 -2.81 -20.37 19.13
C ASP A 4 -3.38 -19.17 19.91
N GLY A 5 -4.67 -18.87 19.75
CA GLY A 5 -5.36 -17.80 20.49
C GLY A 5 -5.12 -16.37 19.98
N LEU A 6 -4.16 -16.17 19.07
CA LEU A 6 -3.69 -14.84 18.63
C LEU A 6 -4.61 -14.09 17.65
N GLY A 7 -5.68 -14.74 17.17
CA GLY A 7 -6.44 -14.27 16.00
C GLY A 7 -7.07 -12.87 16.13
N LEU A 8 -7.65 -12.55 17.29
CA LEU A 8 -8.18 -11.19 17.55
C LEU A 8 -7.14 -10.29 18.23
N GLU A 9 -6.16 -10.85 18.93
CA GLU A 9 -5.14 -10.07 19.65
C GLU A 9 -4.23 -9.30 18.71
N LEU A 10 -4.00 -9.79 17.50
CA LEU A 10 -3.16 -9.15 16.49
C LEU A 10 -3.94 -8.25 15.51
N LEU A 11 -5.26 -8.15 15.65
CA LEU A 11 -6.09 -7.37 14.74
C LEU A 11 -5.75 -5.88 14.82
N GLY A 12 -5.30 -5.31 13.70
CA GLY A 12 -4.90 -3.90 13.61
C GLY A 12 -3.46 -3.61 14.06
N LEU A 13 -2.70 -4.63 14.48
CA LEU A 13 -1.30 -4.47 14.83
C LEU A 13 -0.39 -4.74 13.62
N SER A 14 0.68 -3.96 13.51
CA SER A 14 1.63 -4.09 12.41
C SER A 14 2.64 -5.21 12.68
N GLY A 15 2.90 -6.07 11.68
CA GLY A 15 3.88 -7.16 11.77
C GLY A 15 5.28 -6.71 12.20
N LYS A 16 5.66 -5.46 11.94
CA LYS A 16 6.95 -4.88 12.36
C LYS A 16 7.18 -4.87 13.88
N HIS A 17 6.12 -5.00 14.69
CA HIS A 17 6.24 -5.05 16.14
C HIS A 17 6.47 -6.47 16.68
N PHE A 18 6.34 -7.50 15.83
CA PHE A 18 6.36 -8.91 16.23
C PHE A 18 7.52 -9.69 15.61
N VAL A 19 8.19 -9.13 14.61
CA VAL A 19 9.40 -9.68 14.02
C VAL A 19 10.51 -8.65 14.06
N ASP A 20 11.76 -9.11 14.01
CA ASP A 20 12.91 -8.22 13.90
C ASP A 20 12.94 -7.51 12.53
N ASN A 21 13.75 -6.46 12.45
CA ASN A 21 13.84 -5.61 11.25
C ASN A 21 14.38 -6.36 10.02
N GLU A 22 15.27 -7.33 10.20
CA GLU A 22 15.84 -8.10 9.09
C GLU A 22 14.77 -9.01 8.49
N THR A 23 14.08 -9.76 9.34
CA THR A 23 12.95 -10.61 8.95
C THR A 23 11.84 -9.80 8.28
N TYR A 24 11.43 -8.67 8.86
CA TYR A 24 10.41 -7.80 8.27
C TYR A 24 10.84 -7.24 6.90
N GLY A 25 12.11 -6.81 6.80
CA GLY A 25 12.68 -6.26 5.57
C GLY A 25 12.70 -7.29 4.44
N ALA A 26 13.11 -8.52 4.74
CA ALA A 26 13.11 -9.62 3.78
C ALA A 26 11.70 -9.92 3.26
N ILE A 27 10.71 -10.04 4.15
CA ILE A 27 9.31 -10.28 3.77
C ILE A 27 8.77 -9.11 2.93
N LYS A 28 9.02 -7.86 3.33
CA LYS A 28 8.57 -6.68 2.58
C LYS A 28 9.13 -6.68 1.17
N ALA A 29 10.42 -6.96 1.01
CA ALA A 29 11.08 -7.00 -0.30
C ALA A 29 10.49 -8.11 -1.18
N ASP A 30 10.30 -9.31 -0.64
CA ASP A 30 9.70 -10.43 -1.38
C ASP A 30 8.27 -10.11 -1.82
N VAL A 31 7.45 -9.54 -0.93
CA VAL A 31 6.07 -9.16 -1.24
C VAL A 31 6.02 -8.09 -2.34
N LEU A 32 6.86 -7.05 -2.27
CA LEU A 32 6.87 -5.99 -3.28
C LEU A 32 7.28 -6.49 -4.67
N ASN A 33 8.15 -7.50 -4.76
CA ASN A 33 8.56 -8.09 -6.03
C ASN A 33 7.50 -9.04 -6.64
N ASN A 34 6.69 -9.69 -5.79
CA ASN A 34 5.75 -10.71 -6.22
C ASN A 34 4.29 -10.24 -6.26
N VAL A 35 3.97 -9.09 -5.66
CA VAL A 35 2.59 -8.57 -5.64
C VAL A 35 2.11 -8.30 -7.07
N ARG A 36 0.91 -8.78 -7.37
CA ARG A 36 0.28 -8.60 -8.68
C ARG A 36 -1.08 -7.93 -8.49
N GLY A 37 -1.28 -6.85 -9.22
CA GLY A 37 -2.52 -6.10 -9.21
C GLY A 37 -2.39 -4.84 -10.03
N THR A 38 -3.53 -4.20 -10.30
CA THR A 38 -3.59 -2.90 -10.96
C THR A 38 -4.26 -1.92 -10.01
N VAL A 39 -3.58 -0.83 -9.69
CA VAL A 39 -4.20 0.30 -9.00
C VAL A 39 -4.76 1.23 -10.07
N GLN A 40 -6.05 1.57 -9.97
CA GLN A 40 -6.63 2.62 -10.79
C GLN A 40 -6.18 3.98 -10.22
N ALA A 41 -5.55 4.81 -11.06
CA ALA A 41 -5.07 6.14 -10.67
C ALA A 41 -5.46 7.16 -11.76
N ASP A 42 -6.71 7.13 -12.21
CA ASP A 42 -7.21 7.96 -13.32
C ASP A 42 -7.53 9.39 -12.86
N ILE A 43 -6.52 10.12 -12.38
CA ILE A 43 -6.62 11.49 -11.82
C ILE A 43 -7.31 12.46 -12.79
N LEU A 44 -7.02 12.35 -14.08
CA LEU A 44 -7.63 13.20 -15.10
C LEU A 44 -9.14 12.91 -15.27
N LYS A 45 -9.59 11.67 -15.06
CA LYS A 45 -11.03 11.34 -15.10
C LYS A 45 -11.73 11.81 -13.83
N GLU A 46 -11.06 11.69 -12.68
CA GLU A 46 -11.57 12.16 -11.39
C GLU A 46 -11.80 13.68 -11.40
N ASP A 47 -10.86 14.45 -11.95
CA ASP A 47 -10.94 15.91 -12.06
C ASP A 47 -11.96 16.37 -13.12
N GLN A 48 -11.96 15.75 -14.30
CA GLN A 48 -12.79 16.24 -15.42
C GLN A 48 -14.27 15.83 -15.34
N ALA A 49 -14.59 14.72 -14.68
CA ALA A 49 -15.94 14.15 -14.76
C ALA A 49 -16.57 13.77 -13.41
N GLN A 50 -15.77 13.51 -12.36
CA GLN A 50 -16.30 12.97 -11.11
C GLN A 50 -16.26 13.96 -9.94
N ASN A 51 -15.47 15.05 -10.02
CA ASN A 51 -15.28 16.02 -8.94
C ASN A 51 -14.91 15.38 -7.59
N THR A 52 -14.22 14.23 -7.64
CA THR A 52 -13.78 13.47 -6.47
C THR A 52 -12.31 13.67 -6.16
N CYS A 53 -11.58 14.45 -6.98
CA CYS A 53 -10.16 14.70 -6.77
C CYS A 53 -9.95 15.49 -5.46
N ILE A 54 -9.22 14.90 -4.50
CA ILE A 54 -8.99 15.47 -3.18
C ILE A 54 -7.82 16.47 -3.20
N PHE A 55 -6.86 16.27 -4.11
CA PHE A 55 -5.68 17.12 -4.26
C PHE A 55 -5.72 17.89 -5.57
N SER A 56 -4.95 18.97 -5.67
CA SER A 56 -4.78 19.66 -6.94
C SER A 56 -4.21 18.71 -8.01
N THR A 57 -4.67 18.84 -9.25
CA THR A 57 -4.25 18.01 -10.40
C THR A 57 -2.72 17.94 -10.53
N ASN A 58 -2.01 19.05 -10.35
CA ASN A 58 -0.55 19.09 -10.42
C ASN A 58 0.14 18.27 -9.32
N PHE A 59 -0.38 18.30 -8.10
CA PHE A 59 0.16 17.51 -6.99
C PHE A 59 -0.14 16.03 -7.18
N ALA A 60 -1.37 15.70 -7.58
CA ALA A 60 -1.80 14.33 -7.84
C ALA A 60 -0.98 13.68 -8.97
N LEU A 61 -0.71 14.42 -10.05
CA LEU A 61 0.15 13.95 -11.15
C LEU A 61 1.61 13.74 -10.72
N ARG A 62 2.15 14.59 -9.84
CA ARG A 62 3.50 14.37 -9.27
C ARG A 62 3.55 13.11 -8.42
N MET A 63 2.56 12.91 -7.54
CA MET A 63 2.46 11.70 -6.73
C MET A 63 2.39 10.42 -7.59
N MET A 64 1.69 10.47 -8.73
CA MET A 64 1.67 9.34 -9.66
C MET A 64 3.09 9.03 -10.19
N GLY A 65 3.88 10.06 -10.48
CA GLY A 65 5.29 9.91 -10.86
C GLY A 65 6.13 9.29 -9.75
N ASP A 66 5.99 9.78 -8.51
CA ASP A 66 6.73 9.26 -7.36
C ASP A 66 6.41 7.77 -7.09
N ILE A 67 5.16 7.36 -7.27
CA ILE A 67 4.75 5.95 -7.16
C ILE A 67 5.40 5.11 -8.26
N GLN A 68 5.43 5.62 -9.49
CA GLN A 68 6.05 4.92 -10.61
C GLN A 68 7.58 4.80 -10.49
N GLU A 69 8.25 5.74 -9.81
CA GLU A 69 9.69 5.66 -9.53
C GLU A 69 10.00 4.67 -8.39
N TYR A 70 9.10 4.56 -7.40
CA TYR A 70 9.28 3.68 -6.25
C TYR A 70 9.11 2.19 -6.58
N PHE A 71 8.21 1.85 -7.52
CA PHE A 71 7.93 0.48 -7.96
C PHE A 71 8.70 0.10 -9.22
#